data_AF-A0A7N0REU2-F1
#
_entry.id   AF-A0A7N0REU2-F1
#
_cell.length_a   1.000
_cell.length_b   1.000
_cell.length_c   1.000
_cell.angle_alpha   90.00
_cell.angle_beta   90.00
_cell.angle_gamma   90.00
#
_symmetry.space_group_name_H-M   'P 1'
#
loop_
_entity.id
_entity.type
_entity.pdbx_description
1 polymer ?
#
loop_
_entity_poly.entity_id
_entity_poly.type
_entity_poly.pdbx_seq_one_letter_code
_entity_poly.pdbx_strand_id
1 'polypeptide(L)'
;MAYLVVLSGSFVWGLGTKLPSWAFLRRAHILRAHLDFVAEVLEGNVSLGCHPATWKAYVSCLVGLIVSLAPLWIKEVKVETLKKLSSGLRGWRECELALSLLERGGAAAMGTVAELMNVISS
;
A
#
# COMPACT_ATOMS: atom_id res chain seq x y z
N MET A 1 -3.52 12.74 8.82
CA MET A 1 -4.85 12.14 8.58
C MET A 1 -4.81 10.63 8.31
N ALA A 2 -3.95 10.11 7.42
CA ALA A 2 -3.80 8.65 7.21
C ALA A 2 -3.56 7.83 8.49
N TYR A 3 -2.73 8.36 9.40
CA TYR A 3 -2.44 7.74 10.70
C TYR A 3 -3.72 7.44 11.51
N LEU A 4 -4.60 8.44 11.65
CA LEU A 4 -5.88 8.29 12.35
C LEU A 4 -6.84 7.35 11.61
N VAL A 5 -6.86 7.34 10.28
CA VAL A 5 -7.73 6.43 9.50
C VAL A 5 -7.27 4.97 9.64
N VAL A 6 -5.97 4.71 9.54
CA VAL A 6 -5.43 3.36 9.72
C VAL A 6 -5.61 2.89 11.16
N LEU A 7 -5.30 3.71 12.16
CA LEU A 7 -5.48 3.34 13.57
C LEU A 7 -6.95 3.18 13.97
N SER A 8 -7.80 4.16 13.66
CA SER A 8 -9.24 4.06 13.97
C SER A 8 -9.88 2.91 13.20
N GLY A 9 -9.47 2.67 11.95
CA GLY A 9 -9.96 1.54 11.18
C GLY A 9 -9.48 0.20 11.74
N SER A 10 -8.24 0.11 12.19
CA SER A 10 -7.71 -1.09 12.86
C SER A 10 -8.46 -1.38 14.16
N PHE A 11 -8.84 -0.34 14.90
CA PHE A 11 -9.59 -0.44 16.16
C PHE A 11 -11.07 -0.79 15.95
N VAL A 12 -11.75 -0.15 14.98
CA VAL A 12 -13.19 -0.31 14.72
C VAL A 12 -13.49 -1.60 13.96
N TRP A 13 -12.65 -1.95 12.99
CA TRP A 13 -12.83 -3.14 12.15
C TRP A 13 -12.02 -4.34 12.62
N GLY A 14 -11.22 -4.24 13.67
CA GLY A 14 -10.40 -5.34 14.18
C GLY A 14 -9.37 -5.90 13.18
N LEU A 15 -8.35 -6.55 13.71
CA LEU A 15 -7.35 -7.29 12.90
C LEU A 15 -7.79 -8.72 12.59
N GLY A 16 -9.04 -9.07 12.92
CA GLY A 16 -9.56 -10.43 12.90
C GLY A 16 -10.34 -10.80 11.64
N THR A 17 -10.36 -12.09 11.34
CA THR A 17 -11.10 -12.73 10.24
C THR A 17 -12.62 -12.81 10.45
N LYS A 18 -13.15 -12.24 11.54
CA LYS A 18 -14.56 -12.36 11.96
C LYS A 18 -15.32 -11.04 11.83
N LEU A 19 -15.26 -10.42 10.65
CA LEU A 19 -16.05 -9.23 10.36
C LEU A 19 -17.38 -9.57 9.70
N PRO A 20 -18.46 -8.83 9.98
CA PRO A 20 -19.66 -8.87 9.15
C PRO A 20 -19.27 -8.63 7.68
N SER A 21 -19.84 -9.42 6.76
CA SER A 21 -19.50 -9.40 5.33
C SER A 21 -19.56 -7.99 4.73
N TRP A 22 -20.56 -7.19 5.12
CA TRP A 22 -20.70 -5.79 4.72
C TRP A 22 -19.51 -4.91 5.16
N ALA A 23 -19.06 -5.06 6.41
CA ALA A 23 -17.94 -4.28 6.93
C ALA A 23 -16.63 -4.63 6.22
N PHE A 24 -16.43 -5.91 5.91
CA PHE A 24 -15.29 -6.39 5.12
C PHE A 24 -15.30 -5.81 3.70
N LEU A 25 -16.43 -5.88 2.99
CA LEU A 25 -16.57 -5.34 1.64
C LEU A 25 -16.35 -3.82 1.59
N ARG A 26 -16.88 -3.10 2.58
CA ARG A 26 -16.69 -1.65 2.70
C ARG A 26 -15.22 -1.31 2.93
N ARG A 27 -14.54 -2.03 3.82
CA ARG A 27 -13.10 -1.84 4.06
C ARG A 27 -12.29 -2.08 2.79
N ALA A 28 -12.48 -3.23 2.15
CA ALA A 28 -11.76 -3.59 0.93
C ALA A 28 -11.96 -2.56 -0.17
N HIS A 29 -13.19 -2.04 -0.33
CA HIS A 29 -13.51 -1.00 -1.30
C HIS A 29 -12.78 0.32 -1.01
N ILE A 30 -12.83 0.80 0.24
CA ILE A 30 -12.16 2.05 0.64
C ILE A 30 -10.65 1.95 0.48
N LEU A 31 -10.05 0.85 0.95
CA LEU A 31 -8.61 0.62 0.84
C LEU A 31 -8.17 0.56 -0.62
N ARG A 32 -8.90 -0.17 -1.46
CA ARG A 32 -8.61 -0.27 -2.89
C ARG A 32 -8.69 1.10 -3.56
N ALA A 33 -9.78 1.84 -3.38
CA ALA A 33 -9.94 3.15 -3.99
C ALA A 33 -8.83 4.12 -3.56
N HIS A 34 -8.45 4.08 -2.29
CA HIS A 34 -7.42 4.95 -1.76
C HIS A 34 -6.01 4.59 -2.28
N LEU A 35 -5.66 3.30 -2.29
CA LEU A 35 -4.37 2.84 -2.77
C LEU A 35 -4.23 2.92 -4.29
N ASP A 36 -5.32 2.72 -5.04
CA ASP A 36 -5.36 2.97 -6.48
C ASP A 36 -5.06 4.46 -6.75
N PHE A 37 -5.69 5.39 -6.02
CA PHE A 37 -5.36 6.81 -6.13
C PHE A 37 -3.89 7.11 -5.81
N VAL A 38 -3.34 6.53 -4.74
CA VAL A 38 -1.92 6.71 -4.39
C VAL A 38 -1.00 6.21 -5.52
N ALA A 39 -1.34 5.06 -6.12
CA ALA A 39 -0.59 4.50 -7.23
C ALA A 39 -0.62 5.41 -8.48
N GLU A 40 -1.77 5.96 -8.83
CA GLU A 40 -1.89 6.88 -9.97
C GLU A 40 -1.10 8.19 -9.77
N VAL A 41 -1.05 8.70 -8.54
CA VAL A 41 -0.19 9.85 -8.22
C VAL A 41 1.30 9.47 -8.33
N LEU A 42 1.70 8.29 -7.87
CA LEU A 42 3.09 7.82 -7.96
C LEU A 42 3.57 7.62 -9.40
N GLU A 43 2.67 7.22 -10.31
CA GLU A 43 2.96 7.14 -11.75
C GLU A 43 2.99 8.51 -12.44
N GLY A 44 2.59 9.58 -11.75
CA GLY A 44 2.51 10.93 -12.32
C GLY A 44 1.24 11.19 -13.15
N ASN A 45 0.28 10.27 -13.13
CA ASN A 45 -1.00 10.42 -13.83
C ASN A 45 -1.91 11.45 -13.15
N VAL A 46 -1.68 11.71 -11.85
CA VAL A 46 -2.39 12.72 -11.07
C VAL A 46 -1.38 13.68 -10.44
N SER A 47 -1.55 14.98 -10.73
CA SER A 47 -0.76 16.03 -10.09
C SER A 47 -1.36 16.43 -8.75
N LEU A 48 -0.50 16.66 -7.75
CA LEU A 48 -0.90 17.17 -6.45
C LEU A 48 -0.38 18.60 -6.26
N GLY A 49 -1.18 19.44 -5.61
CA GLY A 49 -0.77 20.80 -5.25
C GLY A 49 0.19 20.88 -4.05
N CYS A 50 0.56 19.75 -3.44
CA CYS A 50 1.45 19.73 -2.28
C CYS A 50 2.90 19.49 -2.67
N HIS A 51 3.83 19.87 -1.77
CA HIS A 51 5.24 19.68 -1.99
C HIS A 51 5.58 18.16 -2.11
N PRO A 52 6.47 17.75 -3.03
CA PRO A 52 6.81 16.33 -3.23
C PRO A 52 7.26 15.62 -1.95
N ALA A 53 7.98 16.32 -1.07
CA ALA A 53 8.40 15.78 0.22
C ALA A 53 7.22 15.45 1.15
N THR A 54 6.17 16.28 1.15
CA THR A 54 4.95 16.04 1.93
C THR A 54 4.22 14.80 1.43
N TRP A 55 4.11 14.67 0.10
CA TRP A 55 3.52 13.48 -0.52
C TRP A 55 4.32 12.21 -0.21
N LYS A 56 5.65 12.27 -0.36
CA LYS A 56 6.53 11.16 0.00
C LYS A 56 6.34 10.72 1.45
N ALA A 57 6.36 11.67 2.39
CA ALA A 57 6.19 11.38 3.81
C ALA A 57 4.82 10.74 4.09
N TYR A 58 3.76 11.26 3.47
CA TYR A 58 2.41 10.72 3.61
C TYR A 58 2.33 9.26 3.14
N VAL A 59 2.79 8.97 1.93
CA VAL A 59 2.72 7.62 1.34
C VAL A 59 3.60 6.64 2.12
N SER A 60 4.83 7.02 2.45
CA SER A 60 5.75 6.17 3.22
C SER A 60 5.15 5.81 4.59
N CYS A 61 4.55 6.79 5.26
CA CYS A 61 3.87 6.58 6.54
C CYS A 61 2.62 5.69 6.38
N LEU A 62 1.75 5.98 5.41
CA LEU A 62 0.53 5.20 5.16
C LEU A 62 0.85 3.73 4.89
N VAL A 63 1.77 3.47 3.95
CA VAL A 63 2.16 2.10 3.58
C VAL A 63 2.86 1.43 4.76
N GLY A 64 3.76 2.12 5.45
CA GLY A 64 4.44 1.60 6.66
C GLY A 64 3.46 1.16 7.74
N LEU A 65 2.38 1.93 7.96
CA LEU A 65 1.33 1.57 8.91
C LEU A 65 0.53 0.37 8.46
N ILE A 66 0.12 0.29 7.19
CA ILE A 66 -0.64 -0.87 6.69
C ILE A 66 0.22 -2.13 6.80
N VAL A 67 1.49 -2.05 6.42
CA VAL A 67 2.47 -3.15 6.51
C VAL A 67 2.67 -3.62 7.96
N SER A 68 2.69 -2.70 8.92
CA SER A 68 3.00 -3.01 10.32
C SER A 68 1.76 -3.41 11.13
N LEU A 69 0.66 -2.69 10.96
CA LEU A 69 -0.52 -2.80 11.81
C LEU A 69 -1.64 -3.61 11.16
N ALA A 70 -1.76 -3.58 9.84
CA ALA A 70 -2.86 -4.22 9.13
C ALA A 70 -2.39 -5.07 7.92
N PRO A 71 -1.40 -5.97 8.09
CA PRO A 71 -0.77 -6.68 6.98
C PRO A 71 -1.75 -7.54 6.17
N LEU A 72 -2.83 -8.03 6.79
CA LEU A 72 -3.86 -8.82 6.11
C LEU A 72 -4.65 -8.01 5.07
N TRP A 73 -4.76 -6.70 5.25
CA TRP A 73 -5.49 -5.82 4.33
C TRP A 73 -4.79 -5.71 2.98
N ILE A 74 -3.47 -5.95 2.93
CA ILE A 74 -2.67 -5.89 1.71
C ILE A 74 -3.15 -6.95 0.70
N LYS A 75 -3.65 -8.09 1.18
CA LYS A 75 -4.21 -9.17 0.33
C LYS A 75 -5.52 -8.78 -0.37
N GLU A 76 -6.20 -7.71 0.06
CA GLU A 76 -7.43 -7.20 -0.56
C GLU A 76 -7.15 -6.23 -1.73
N VAL A 77 -5.90 -5.78 -1.84
CA VAL A 77 -5.41 -4.84 -2.84
C VAL A 77 -5.07 -5.60 -4.14
N LYS A 78 -5.29 -4.96 -5.29
CA LYS A 78 -4.91 -5.54 -6.59
C LYS A 78 -3.40 -5.65 -6.70
N VAL A 79 -2.91 -6.71 -7.34
CA VAL A 79 -1.47 -6.95 -7.53
C VAL A 79 -0.84 -5.81 -8.34
N GLU A 80 -1.54 -5.29 -9.34
CA GLU A 80 -1.10 -4.18 -10.18
C GLU A 80 -0.87 -2.92 -9.35
N THR A 81 -1.79 -2.62 -8.43
CA THR A 81 -1.65 -1.49 -7.50
C THR A 81 -0.45 -1.68 -6.58
N LEU A 82 -0.26 -2.89 -6.03
CA LEU A 82 0.91 -3.20 -5.20
C LEU A 82 2.23 -3.04 -5.96
N LYS A 83 2.26 -3.43 -7.24
CA LYS A 83 3.42 -3.25 -8.13
C LYS A 83 3.73 -1.78 -8.40
N LYS A 84 2.71 -0.95 -8.65
CA LYS A 84 2.88 0.50 -8.84
C LYS A 84 3.41 1.17 -7.57
N LEU A 85 2.81 0.84 -6.42
CA LEU A 85 3.24 1.36 -5.12
C LEU A 85 4.68 0.95 -4.78
N SER A 86 5.05 -0.32 -4.97
CA SER A 86 6.41 -0.80 -4.69
C SER A 86 7.44 -0.15 -5.61
N SER A 87 7.11 0.06 -6.88
CA SER A 87 7.96 0.80 -7.82
C SER A 87 8.19 2.25 -7.39
N GLY A 88 7.12 2.97 -7.02
CA GLY A 88 7.24 4.36 -6.54
C GLY A 88 8.05 4.47 -5.24
N LEU A 89 7.83 3.57 -4.28
CA LEU A 89 8.61 3.49 -3.04
C LEU A 89 10.10 3.22 -3.33
N ARG A 90 10.40 2.31 -4.26
CA ARG A 90 11.77 2.06 -4.71
C ARG A 90 12.39 3.31 -5.34
N GLY A 91 11.66 4.03 -6.18
CA GLY A 91 12.11 5.31 -6.75
C GLY A 91 12.47 6.36 -5.70
N TRP A 92 11.86 6.26 -4.51
CA TRP A 92 12.16 7.10 -3.35
C TRP A 92 13.20 6.51 -2.39
N ARG A 93 13.84 5.40 -2.73
CA ARG A 93 14.79 4.64 -1.90
C ARG A 93 14.19 4.01 -0.63
N GLU A 94 12.88 3.81 -0.60
CA GLU A 94 12.16 3.10 0.47
C GLU A 94 12.09 1.59 0.17
N CYS A 95 13.22 0.96 -0.15
CA CYS A 95 13.27 -0.40 -0.70
C CYS A 95 12.74 -1.47 0.27
N GLU A 96 13.09 -1.38 1.55
CA GLU A 96 12.61 -2.31 2.59
C GLU A 96 11.08 -2.29 2.71
N LEU A 97 10.50 -1.09 2.61
CA LEU A 97 9.06 -0.92 2.67
C LEU A 97 8.38 -1.46 1.40
N ALA A 98 9.00 -1.26 0.23
CA ALA A 98 8.53 -1.80 -1.03
C ALA A 98 8.51 -3.34 -1.04
N LEU A 99 9.59 -3.98 -0.54
CA LEU A 99 9.67 -5.44 -0.40
C LEU A 99 8.64 -5.96 0.60
N SER A 100 8.58 -5.33 1.78
CA SER A 100 7.61 -5.66 2.83
C SER A 100 6.15 -5.59 2.35
N LEU A 101 5.84 -4.65 1.47
CA LEU A 101 4.52 -4.53 0.85
C LEU A 101 4.22 -5.71 -0.07
N LEU A 102 5.15 -6.07 -0.95
CA LEU A 102 4.99 -7.17 -1.91
C LEU A 102 4.89 -8.53 -1.22
N GLU A 103 5.74 -8.80 -0.22
CA GLU A 103 5.69 -10.03 0.56
C GLU A 103 4.32 -10.26 1.22
N ARG A 104 3.74 -9.20 1.78
CA ARG A 104 2.42 -9.25 2.43
C ARG A 104 1.26 -9.33 1.44
N GLY A 105 1.48 -8.96 0.17
CA GLY A 105 0.54 -9.13 -0.93
C GLY A 105 0.31 -10.59 -1.36
N GLY A 106 1.14 -11.52 -0.89
CA GLY A 106 1.03 -12.95 -1.19
C GLY A 106 1.70 -13.37 -2.49
N ALA A 107 1.55 -14.64 -2.86
CA ALA A 107 2.33 -15.27 -3.92
C ALA A 107 2.23 -14.57 -5.29
N ALA A 108 1.05 -14.07 -5.65
CA ALA A 108 0.85 -13.34 -6.90
C ALA A 108 1.64 -12.01 -6.94
N ALA A 109 1.77 -11.32 -5.80
CA ALA A 109 2.59 -10.12 -5.68
C ALA A 109 4.09 -10.45 -5.59
N MET A 110 4.48 -11.56 -4.97
CA MET A 110 5.89 -12.00 -4.92
C MET A 110 6.50 -12.24 -6.30
N GLY A 111 5.72 -12.63 -7.31
CA GLY A 111 6.22 -12.73 -8.69
C GLY A 111 6.82 -11.43 -9.22
N THR A 112 6.38 -10.29 -8.71
CA THR A 112 6.92 -8.96 -9.07
C THR A 112 8.22 -8.61 -8.34
N VAL A 113 8.55 -9.31 -7.24
CA VAL A 113 9.80 -9.10 -6.48
C VAL A 113 11.01 -9.46 -7.33
N ALA A 114 10.93 -10.53 -8.12
CA ALA A 114 11.99 -10.94 -9.03
C ALA A 114 12.29 -9.86 -10.09
N GLU A 115 11.26 -9.21 -10.65
CA GLU A 115 11.42 -8.08 -11.57
C GLU A 115 12.02 -6.85 -10.87
N LEU A 116 11.61 -6.58 -9.63
CA LEU A 116 12.14 -5.48 -8.82
C LEU A 116 13.63 -5.69 -8.51
N MET A 117 14.02 -6.93 -8.22
CA MET A 117 15.39 -7.33 -7.89
C MET A 117 16.31 -7.48 -9.10
N ASN A 118 15.82 -7.93 -10.25
CA ASN A 118 16.66 -8.11 -11.44
C ASN A 118 17.24 -6.79 -11.98
N VAL A 119 16.65 -5.65 -11.61
CA VAL A 119 17.14 -4.30 -11.92
C VAL A 119 18.09 -3.77 -10.82
N ILE A 120 18.35 -4.51 -9.74
CA ILE A 120 19.34 -4.16 -8.71
C ILE A 120 20.76 -4.56 -9.16
N SER A 121 20.87 -5.50 -10.11
CA SER A 121 22.13 -6.04 -10.61
C SER A 121 22.62 -5.39 -11.93
N SER A 122 21.99 -4.31 -12.41
CA SER A 122 22.40 -3.57 -13.62
C SER A 122 22.84 -2.15 -13.31
#